data_AF-A0A2V5HNM3-F1
#
_entry.id   AF-A0A2V5HNM3-F1
#
_cell.length_a   1.000
_cell.length_b   1.000
_cell.length_c   1.000
_cell.angle_alpha   90.00
_cell.angle_beta   90.00
_cell.angle_gamma   90.00
#
_symmetry.space_group_name_H-M   'P 1'
#
loop_
_entity.id
_entity.type
_entity.pdbx_description
1 polymer ?
#
loop_
_entity_poly.entity_id
_entity_poly.type
_entity_poly.pdbx_seq_one_letter_code
_entity_poly.pdbx_strand_id
1 'polypeptide(L)'
;MASTTHSPSPHVEIHEVRTKAEFARLNDVLWTANFHPYEPIFTLCHAITGPTAADRAADIARDTDLHWAAHERNPASHYIYVVDPTTGRVVGGCEWTFHHTNPFPEGPVRVPCTWYPEGSEVAEFASHVLTQCLLPRRAWFQRAHAGVNRMGVHPDYRRQGVGRMLMQWGHARIDAWGYECLSIPGRWGGGCTRSAGIGGRWRWRWIVTGKIPVPSGRGSCLTIGTWECCCFGGRLGESGMSVYRLGRGP
;
A
#
# COMPACT_ATOMS: atom_id res chain seq x y z
N MET A 1 35.33 24.84 6.07
CA MET A 1 33.96 24.79 5.50
C MET A 1 33.91 23.62 4.54
N ALA A 2 33.34 22.49 4.97
CA ALA A 2 33.23 21.29 4.14
C ALA A 2 32.08 21.50 3.15
N SER A 3 32.42 21.67 1.88
CA SER A 3 31.47 21.77 0.78
C SER A 3 30.72 20.44 0.66
N THR A 4 29.43 20.46 0.98
CA THR A 4 28.56 19.29 0.83
C THR A 4 28.23 19.16 -0.65
N THR A 5 28.95 18.30 -1.35
CA THR A 5 28.62 17.90 -2.72
C THR A 5 27.24 17.21 -2.68
N HIS A 6 26.21 17.97 -3.05
CA HIS A 6 24.89 17.42 -3.34
C HIS A 6 25.02 16.62 -4.63
N SER A 7 25.11 15.29 -4.53
CA SER A 7 24.97 14.42 -5.70
C SER A 7 23.67 14.83 -6.41
N PRO A 8 23.67 15.04 -7.74
CA PRO A 8 22.46 15.37 -8.46
C PRO A 8 21.43 14.28 -8.18
N SER A 9 20.26 14.68 -7.69
CA SER A 9 19.14 13.75 -7.54
C SER A 9 18.92 13.09 -8.90
N PRO A 10 18.84 11.75 -8.99
CA PRO A 10 18.65 11.10 -10.27
C PRO A 10 17.37 11.68 -10.90
N HIS A 11 17.51 12.21 -12.11
CA HIS A 11 16.39 12.74 -12.88
C HIS A 11 15.49 11.57 -13.23
N VAL A 12 14.57 11.20 -12.35
CA VAL A 12 13.65 10.09 -12.57
C VAL A 12 12.31 10.60 -13.09
N GLU A 13 11.68 9.83 -13.98
CA GLU A 13 10.43 10.23 -14.65
C GLU A 13 9.26 9.35 -14.22
N ILE A 14 8.09 9.94 -13.97
CA ILE A 14 6.85 9.21 -13.68
C ILE A 14 6.07 9.00 -14.97
N HIS A 15 5.64 7.76 -15.18
CA HIS A 15 4.74 7.37 -16.25
C HIS A 15 3.53 6.64 -15.67
N GLU A 16 2.39 6.77 -16.34
CA GLU A 16 1.21 5.95 -16.08
C GLU A 16 1.25 4.73 -17.01
N VAL A 17 0.92 3.56 -16.47
CA VAL A 17 0.89 2.30 -17.22
C VAL A 17 -0.24 2.35 -18.23
N ARG A 18 0.05 2.01 -19.49
CA ARG A 18 -0.92 1.94 -20.59
C ARG A 18 -0.99 0.55 -21.21
N THR A 19 0.02 -0.27 -21.01
CA THR A 19 0.13 -1.60 -21.59
C THR A 19 0.45 -2.65 -20.54
N LYS A 20 0.04 -3.89 -20.80
CA LYS A 20 0.41 -5.04 -19.96
C LYS A 20 1.93 -5.25 -19.86
N ALA A 21 2.67 -4.91 -20.91
CA ALA A 21 4.13 -5.01 -20.92
C ALA A 21 4.79 -3.99 -19.97
N GLU A 22 4.28 -2.76 -19.90
CA GLU A 22 4.70 -1.78 -18.89
C GLU A 22 4.33 -2.25 -17.48
N PHE A 23 3.12 -2.79 -17.32
CA PHE A 23 2.68 -3.35 -16.04
C PHE A 23 3.59 -4.50 -15.58
N ALA A 24 3.97 -5.41 -16.47
CA ALA A 24 4.86 -6.53 -16.14
C ALA A 24 6.21 -6.06 -15.59
N ARG A 25 6.80 -5.01 -16.19
CA ARG A 25 8.05 -4.41 -15.68
C ARG A 25 7.87 -3.79 -14.30
N LEU A 26 6.73 -3.12 -14.07
CA LEU A 26 6.38 -2.61 -12.75
C LEU A 26 6.17 -3.74 -11.74
N ASN A 27 5.47 -4.81 -12.13
CA ASN A 27 5.14 -5.90 -11.23
C ASN A 27 6.40 -6.63 -10.75
N ASP A 28 7.39 -6.83 -11.62
CA ASP A 28 8.71 -7.37 -11.25
C ASP A 28 9.39 -6.53 -10.13
N VAL A 29 9.32 -5.20 -10.23
CA VAL A 29 9.83 -4.30 -9.20
C VAL A 29 9.03 -4.40 -7.91
N LEU A 30 7.69 -4.49 -7.98
CA LEU A 30 6.83 -4.65 -6.81
C LEU A 30 7.12 -5.96 -6.08
N TRP A 31 7.30 -7.05 -6.82
CA TRP A 31 7.73 -8.34 -6.26
C TRP A 31 9.10 -8.18 -5.61
N THR A 32 10.12 -7.73 -6.34
CA THR A 32 11.47 -7.55 -5.80
C THR A 32 11.49 -6.69 -4.53
N ALA A 33 10.75 -5.57 -4.53
CA ALA A 33 10.68 -4.66 -3.39
C ALA A 33 10.07 -5.31 -2.14
N ASN A 34 9.10 -6.20 -2.29
CA ASN A 34 8.42 -6.86 -1.18
C ASN A 34 9.12 -8.13 -0.68
N PHE A 35 10.10 -8.66 -1.41
CA PHE A 35 10.98 -9.73 -0.92
C PHE A 35 12.29 -9.23 -0.29
N HIS A 36 12.58 -7.93 -0.38
CA HIS A 36 13.82 -7.36 0.11
C HIS A 36 13.55 -6.06 0.88
N PRO A 37 13.34 -6.05 2.22
CA PRO A 37 13.17 -7.22 3.05
C PRO A 37 11.80 -7.87 2.80
N TYR A 38 11.71 -9.16 3.12
CA TYR A 38 10.48 -9.93 2.99
C TYR A 38 9.34 -9.34 3.83
N GLU A 39 8.23 -9.04 3.16
CA GLU A 39 7.00 -8.53 3.75
C GLU A 39 5.90 -9.61 3.70
N PRO A 40 5.54 -10.25 4.82
CA PRO A 40 4.60 -11.37 4.84
C PRO A 40 3.19 -11.02 4.32
N ILE A 41 2.73 -9.77 4.44
CA ILE A 41 1.41 -9.39 3.92
C ILE A 41 1.34 -9.51 2.40
N PHE A 42 2.50 -9.43 1.72
CA PHE A 42 2.59 -9.59 0.28
C PHE A 42 2.11 -10.98 -0.13
N THR A 43 2.41 -12.03 0.64
CA THR A 43 2.01 -13.40 0.29
C THR A 43 0.53 -13.65 0.49
N LEU A 44 -0.14 -12.87 1.35
CA LEU A 44 -1.60 -12.92 1.43
C LEU A 44 -2.26 -12.41 0.15
N CYS A 45 -1.66 -11.43 -0.51
CA CYS A 45 -2.20 -10.77 -1.71
C CYS A 45 -1.65 -11.34 -3.02
N HIS A 46 -0.52 -12.06 -2.97
CA HIS A 46 0.22 -12.58 -4.10
C HIS A 46 0.60 -14.03 -3.82
N ALA A 47 0.00 -14.96 -4.57
CA ALA A 47 0.23 -16.37 -4.35
C ALA A 47 1.70 -16.76 -4.55
N ILE A 48 2.22 -17.53 -3.61
CA ILE A 48 3.48 -18.26 -3.74
C ILE A 48 3.12 -19.74 -3.73
N THR A 49 3.28 -20.45 -4.85
CA THR A 49 2.88 -21.85 -4.97
C THR A 49 4.03 -22.83 -4.76
N GLY A 50 5.27 -22.37 -4.80
CA GLY A 50 6.43 -23.23 -4.59
C GLY A 50 7.73 -22.47 -4.27
N PRO A 51 8.77 -23.21 -3.85
CA PRO A 51 10.03 -22.62 -3.41
C PRO A 51 11.02 -22.35 -4.54
N THR A 52 10.78 -22.85 -5.76
CA THR A 52 11.77 -22.77 -6.84
C THR A 52 11.71 -21.45 -7.58
N ALA A 53 12.78 -21.13 -8.33
CA ALA A 53 12.79 -19.97 -9.21
C ALA A 53 11.76 -20.09 -10.35
N ALA A 54 11.48 -21.32 -10.82
CA ALA A 54 10.46 -21.59 -11.83
C ALA A 54 9.05 -21.32 -11.28
N ASP A 55 8.77 -21.76 -10.05
CA ASP A 55 7.51 -21.46 -9.36
C ASP A 55 7.34 -19.95 -9.21
N ARG A 56 8.41 -19.25 -8.80
CA ARG A 56 8.41 -17.79 -8.66
C ARG A 56 8.10 -17.07 -9.96
N ALA A 57 8.69 -17.50 -11.07
CA ALA A 57 8.42 -16.92 -12.38
C ALA A 57 6.97 -17.14 -12.82
N ALA A 58 6.44 -18.36 -12.59
CA ALA A 58 5.05 -18.69 -12.88
C ALA A 58 4.07 -17.87 -12.02
N ASP A 59 4.37 -17.69 -10.73
CA ASP A 59 3.59 -16.87 -9.81
C ASP A 59 3.57 -15.40 -10.21
N ILE A 60 4.72 -14.82 -10.59
CA ILE A 60 4.80 -13.44 -11.09
C ILE A 60 3.99 -13.28 -12.38
N ALA A 61 4.08 -14.23 -13.32
CA ALA A 61 3.33 -14.18 -14.57
C ALA A 61 1.82 -14.22 -14.32
N ARG A 62 1.36 -15.15 -13.48
CA ARG A 62 -0.05 -15.28 -13.11
C ARG A 62 -0.56 -14.06 -12.33
N ASP A 63 0.25 -13.54 -11.42
CA ASP A 63 -0.05 -12.31 -10.68
C ASP A 63 -0.18 -11.11 -11.61
N THR A 64 0.69 -11.03 -12.63
CA THR A 64 0.65 -10.00 -13.67
C THR A 64 -0.66 -10.07 -14.45
N ASP A 65 -1.10 -11.26 -14.84
CA ASP A 65 -2.35 -11.47 -15.57
C ASP A 65 -3.57 -11.05 -14.74
N LEU A 66 -3.62 -11.50 -13.48
CA LEU A 66 -4.73 -11.21 -12.57
C LEU A 66 -4.87 -9.71 -12.29
N HIS A 67 -3.76 -9.04 -11.97
CA HIS A 67 -3.79 -7.61 -11.65
C HIS A 67 -4.00 -6.75 -12.88
N TRP A 68 -3.45 -7.11 -14.05
CA TRP A 68 -3.72 -6.41 -15.29
C TRP A 68 -5.21 -6.49 -15.65
N ALA A 69 -5.80 -7.70 -15.59
CA ALA A 69 -7.21 -7.88 -15.89
C ALA A 69 -8.11 -7.13 -14.88
N ALA A 70 -7.71 -7.05 -13.60
CA ALA A 70 -8.41 -6.26 -12.59
C ALA A 70 -8.29 -4.74 -12.86
N HIS A 71 -7.12 -4.27 -13.28
CA HIS A 71 -6.88 -2.88 -13.66
C HIS A 71 -7.75 -2.47 -14.86
N GLU A 72 -7.78 -3.26 -15.93
CA GLU A 72 -8.58 -2.97 -17.13
C GLU A 72 -10.09 -2.86 -16.83
N ARG A 73 -10.59 -3.64 -15.87
CA ARG A 73 -12.00 -3.60 -15.45
C ARG A 73 -12.30 -2.48 -14.45
N ASN A 74 -11.28 -1.89 -13.83
CA ASN A 74 -11.46 -0.92 -12.76
C ASN A 74 -11.02 0.48 -13.23
N PRO A 75 -11.95 1.35 -13.69
CA PRO A 75 -11.61 2.69 -14.15
C PRO A 75 -11.05 3.60 -13.04
N ALA A 76 -11.20 3.21 -11.77
CA ALA A 76 -10.58 3.92 -10.66
C ALA A 76 -9.11 3.56 -10.48
N SER A 77 -8.58 2.49 -11.10
CA SER A 77 -7.21 2.02 -10.91
C SER A 77 -6.24 2.77 -11.82
N HIS A 78 -5.16 3.28 -11.25
CA HIS A 78 -4.10 4.01 -11.93
C HIS A 78 -2.75 3.48 -11.46
N TYR A 79 -2.15 2.60 -12.27
CA TYR A 79 -0.77 2.17 -12.04
C TYR A 79 0.18 3.23 -12.58
N ILE A 80 1.09 3.68 -11.72
CA ILE A 80 2.18 4.56 -12.10
C ILE A 80 3.51 3.92 -11.77
N TYR A 81 4.52 4.23 -12.56
CA TYR A 81 5.87 3.73 -12.38
C TYR A 81 6.90 4.83 -12.65
N VAL A 82 8.08 4.64 -12.08
CA VAL A 82 9.20 5.54 -12.19
C VAL A 82 10.27 4.89 -13.05
N VAL A 83 10.81 5.62 -14.02
CA VAL A 83 11.94 5.20 -14.85
C VAL A 83 13.16 6.01 -14.49
N ASP A 84 14.31 5.36 -14.36
CA ASP A 84 15.61 6.02 -14.43
C ASP A 84 16.01 6.13 -15.90
N PRO A 85 16.07 7.34 -16.49
CA PRO A 85 16.37 7.55 -17.90
C PRO A 85 17.80 7.17 -18.26
N THR A 86 18.71 7.11 -17.27
CA THR A 86 20.11 6.71 -17.49
C THR A 86 20.19 5.23 -17.84
N THR A 87 19.39 4.40 -17.16
CA THR A 87 19.42 2.95 -17.30
C THR A 87 18.23 2.39 -18.08
N GLY A 88 17.18 3.20 -18.29
CA GLY A 88 15.89 2.77 -18.85
C GLY A 88 15.11 1.83 -17.93
N ARG A 89 15.56 1.62 -16.69
CA ARG A 89 14.97 0.64 -15.77
C ARG A 89 13.79 1.24 -15.02
N VAL A 90 12.77 0.43 -14.76
CA VAL A 90 11.73 0.77 -13.79
C VAL A 90 12.32 0.65 -12.39
N VAL A 91 12.25 1.73 -11.61
CA VAL A 91 12.90 1.82 -10.29
C VAL A 91 11.92 1.82 -9.13
N GLY A 92 10.63 1.98 -9.41
CA GLY A 92 9.55 1.90 -8.44
C GLY A 92 8.20 2.17 -9.08
N GLY A 93 7.13 1.97 -8.32
CA GLY A 93 5.80 2.35 -8.74
C GLY A 93 4.75 2.05 -7.69
N CYS A 94 3.52 2.40 -8.01
CA CYS A 94 2.37 2.15 -7.16
C CYS A 94 1.07 2.09 -7.94
N GLU A 95 0.06 1.50 -7.31
CA GLU A 95 -1.34 1.60 -7.73
C GLU A 95 -2.02 2.67 -6.87
N TRP A 96 -2.47 3.73 -7.53
CA TRP A 96 -3.46 4.64 -6.98
C TRP A 96 -4.85 4.18 -7.41
N THR A 97 -5.81 4.31 -6.50
CA THR A 97 -7.23 4.14 -6.80
C THR A 97 -7.97 5.44 -6.50
N PHE A 98 -8.74 5.96 -7.45
CA PHE A 98 -9.54 7.18 -7.27
C PHE A 98 -11.02 6.87 -7.46
N HIS A 99 -11.75 6.79 -6.36
CA HIS A 99 -13.18 6.54 -6.37
C HIS A 99 -13.92 7.87 -6.24
N HIS A 100 -14.60 8.29 -7.31
CA HIS A 100 -15.41 9.51 -7.30
C HIS A 100 -16.79 9.33 -6.65
N THR A 101 -17.18 8.08 -6.39
CA THR A 101 -18.42 7.68 -5.69
C THR A 101 -18.09 6.52 -4.72
N ASN A 102 -19.05 6.12 -3.89
CA ASN A 102 -18.86 5.00 -2.96
C ASN A 102 -18.69 3.66 -3.72
N PRO A 103 -17.53 2.99 -3.65
CA PRO A 103 -17.32 1.71 -4.31
C PRO A 103 -17.86 0.51 -3.50
N PHE A 104 -18.46 0.75 -2.32
CA PHE A 104 -18.98 -0.28 -1.42
C PHE A 104 -20.50 -0.11 -1.16
N PRO A 105 -21.36 -0.12 -2.20
CA PRO A 105 -22.79 0.10 -2.04
C PRO A 105 -23.47 -1.00 -1.22
N GLU A 106 -22.96 -2.23 -1.29
CA GLU A 106 -23.48 -3.40 -0.56
C GLU A 106 -22.86 -3.56 0.83
N GLY A 107 -22.01 -2.62 1.27
CA GLY A 107 -21.32 -2.69 2.55
C GLY A 107 -20.20 -3.74 2.59
N PRO A 108 -19.82 -4.22 3.78
CA PRO A 108 -18.66 -5.10 3.95
C PRO A 108 -18.95 -6.54 3.50
N VAL A 109 -18.57 -6.86 2.26
CA VAL A 109 -18.56 -8.25 1.73
C VAL A 109 -17.26 -8.97 2.12
N ARG A 110 -17.24 -10.31 2.12
CA ARG A 110 -16.00 -11.10 2.21
C ARG A 110 -15.07 -10.79 1.03
N VAL A 111 -13.76 -10.82 1.24
CA VAL A 111 -12.75 -10.73 0.19
C VAL A 111 -12.39 -12.15 -0.27
N PRO A 112 -12.76 -12.59 -1.49
CA PRO A 112 -12.38 -13.90 -2.00
C PRO A 112 -10.95 -13.86 -2.55
N CYS A 113 -10.05 -14.69 -2.01
CA CYS A 113 -8.69 -14.85 -2.53
C CYS A 113 -8.66 -15.81 -3.72
N THR A 114 -9.02 -15.31 -4.90
CA THR A 114 -9.11 -16.10 -6.14
C THR A 114 -7.75 -16.38 -6.79
N TRP A 115 -6.65 -15.89 -6.22
CA TRP A 115 -5.29 -16.15 -6.70
C TRP A 115 -4.66 -17.41 -6.10
N TYR A 116 -5.31 -18.05 -5.14
CA TYR A 116 -4.93 -19.38 -4.68
C TYR A 116 -5.89 -20.43 -5.26
N PRO A 117 -5.48 -21.71 -5.33
CA PRO A 117 -6.38 -22.77 -5.77
C PRO A 117 -7.68 -22.75 -4.96
N GLU A 118 -8.81 -22.83 -5.66
CA GLU A 118 -10.13 -22.83 -5.04
C GLU A 118 -10.26 -23.98 -4.03
N GLY A 119 -10.86 -23.69 -2.87
CA GLY A 119 -11.01 -24.66 -1.78
C GLY A 119 -9.72 -24.99 -1.01
N SER A 120 -8.57 -24.39 -1.36
CA SER A 120 -7.34 -24.59 -0.59
C SER A 120 -7.38 -23.88 0.76
N GLU A 121 -6.74 -24.47 1.78
CA GLU A 121 -6.63 -23.88 3.12
C GLU A 121 -5.96 -22.49 3.08
N VAL A 122 -4.97 -22.30 2.21
CA VAL A 122 -4.31 -21.01 2.03
C VAL A 122 -5.24 -19.94 1.44
N ALA A 123 -6.12 -20.31 0.51
CA ALA A 123 -7.12 -19.38 -0.03
C ALA A 123 -8.11 -18.94 1.06
N GLU A 124 -8.59 -19.89 1.87
CA GLU A 124 -9.50 -19.63 2.98
C GLU A 124 -8.86 -18.76 4.06
N PHE A 125 -7.63 -19.08 4.47
CA PHE A 125 -6.86 -18.29 5.42
C PHE A 125 -6.63 -16.86 4.92
N ALA A 126 -6.14 -16.71 3.69
CA ALA A 126 -5.88 -15.39 3.11
C ALA A 126 -7.18 -14.58 2.99
N SER A 127 -8.29 -15.21 2.59
CA SER A 127 -9.60 -14.56 2.47
C SER A 127 -10.08 -14.06 3.82
N HIS A 128 -9.93 -14.87 4.86
CA HIS A 128 -10.30 -14.49 6.22
C HIS A 128 -9.48 -13.28 6.70
N VAL A 129 -8.14 -13.37 6.59
CA VAL A 129 -7.24 -12.30 7.06
C VAL A 129 -7.48 -11.00 6.30
N LEU A 130 -7.55 -11.04 4.97
CA LEU A 130 -7.79 -9.83 4.16
C LEU A 130 -9.16 -9.23 4.40
N THR A 131 -10.20 -10.04 4.65
CA THR A 131 -11.51 -9.54 5.03
C THR A 131 -11.43 -8.73 6.32
N GLN A 132 -10.71 -9.22 7.34
CA GLN A 132 -10.53 -8.48 8.59
C GLN A 132 -9.69 -7.20 8.38
N CYS A 133 -8.59 -7.28 7.64
CA CYS A 133 -7.72 -6.14 7.37
C CYS A 133 -8.41 -5.04 6.56
N LEU A 134 -9.31 -5.39 5.63
CA LEU A 134 -9.99 -4.44 4.76
C LEU A 134 -11.38 -4.03 5.27
N LEU A 135 -11.87 -4.63 6.35
CA LEU A 135 -13.13 -4.25 6.97
C LEU A 135 -13.19 -2.76 7.35
N PRO A 136 -12.15 -2.15 7.98
CA PRO A 136 -12.19 -0.74 8.32
C PRO A 136 -12.21 0.17 7.08
N ARG A 137 -11.52 -0.22 6.00
CA ARG A 137 -11.59 0.49 4.71
C ARG A 137 -13.04 0.57 4.25
N ARG A 138 -13.72 -0.57 4.25
CA ARG A 138 -15.11 -0.66 3.81
C ARG A 138 -16.03 0.13 4.75
N ALA A 139 -15.83 0.08 6.06
CA ALA A 139 -16.66 0.82 7.01
C ALA A 139 -16.48 2.36 6.94
N TRP A 140 -15.27 2.85 6.67
CA TRP A 140 -14.96 4.28 6.77
C TRP A 140 -15.06 5.02 5.43
N PHE A 141 -14.75 4.36 4.31
CA PHE A 141 -14.64 4.99 3.00
C PHE A 141 -15.91 4.82 2.16
N GLN A 142 -17.04 5.21 2.76
CA GLN A 142 -18.40 5.15 2.17
C GLN A 142 -18.74 6.38 1.29
N ARG A 143 -17.71 7.09 0.78
CA ARG A 143 -17.82 8.32 -0.02
C ARG A 143 -16.70 8.39 -1.04
N ALA A 144 -16.67 9.44 -1.87
CA ALA A 144 -15.55 9.68 -2.78
C ALA A 144 -14.21 9.74 -2.01
N HIS A 145 -13.22 8.97 -2.47
CA HIS A 145 -11.94 8.82 -1.79
C HIS A 145 -10.85 8.30 -2.72
N ALA A 146 -9.61 8.34 -2.24
CA ALA A 146 -8.47 7.72 -2.88
C ALA A 146 -7.89 6.60 -2.04
N GLY A 147 -7.13 5.71 -2.67
CA GLY A 147 -6.42 4.63 -2.01
C GLY A 147 -5.09 4.33 -2.68
N VAL A 148 -4.10 3.91 -1.89
CA VAL A 148 -2.88 3.27 -2.42
C VAL A 148 -2.93 1.79 -2.06
N ASN A 149 -3.07 0.93 -3.06
CA ASN A 149 -3.19 -0.51 -2.85
C ASN A 149 -1.82 -1.20 -2.84
N ARG A 150 -0.97 -0.88 -3.84
CA ARG A 150 0.37 -1.47 -4.00
C ARG A 150 1.38 -0.35 -4.16
N MET A 151 2.52 -0.46 -3.51
CA MET A 151 3.64 0.46 -3.71
C MET A 151 4.96 -0.26 -3.45
N GLY A 152 5.96 0.00 -4.27
CA GLY A 152 7.29 -0.56 -4.11
C GLY A 152 8.34 0.30 -4.79
N VAL A 153 9.50 0.35 -4.17
CA VAL A 153 10.71 0.93 -4.76
C VAL A 153 11.78 -0.15 -4.74
N HIS A 154 12.43 -0.34 -5.89
CA HIS A 154 13.51 -1.29 -6.05
C HIS A 154 14.57 -1.03 -4.96
N PRO A 155 15.10 -2.06 -4.28
CA PRO A 155 16.03 -1.90 -3.15
C PRO A 155 17.16 -0.90 -3.41
N ASP A 156 17.79 -0.97 -4.59
CA ASP A 156 18.91 -0.12 -4.99
C ASP A 156 18.55 1.37 -5.14
N TYR A 157 17.27 1.70 -5.33
CA TYR A 157 16.78 3.06 -5.55
C TYR A 157 16.05 3.64 -4.33
N ARG A 158 16.09 2.93 -3.19
CA ARG A 158 15.47 3.42 -1.95
C ARG A 158 16.25 4.58 -1.37
N ARG A 159 15.54 5.40 -0.59
CA ARG A 159 16.08 6.62 0.05
C ARG A 159 16.56 7.69 -0.93
N GLN A 160 16.26 7.54 -2.22
CA GLN A 160 16.58 8.52 -3.28
C GLN A 160 15.37 9.38 -3.69
N GLY A 161 14.27 9.34 -2.92
CA GLY A 161 13.08 10.17 -3.19
C GLY A 161 12.04 9.56 -4.13
N VAL A 162 12.29 8.41 -4.76
CA VAL A 162 11.32 7.72 -5.66
C VAL A 162 9.95 7.52 -4.99
N GLY A 163 9.93 6.97 -3.77
CA GLY A 163 8.68 6.75 -3.02
C GLY A 163 7.95 8.05 -2.66
N ARG A 164 8.68 9.15 -2.42
CA ARG A 164 8.09 10.48 -2.20
C ARG A 164 7.41 10.98 -3.48
N MET A 165 8.09 10.83 -4.62
CA MET A 165 7.59 11.27 -5.91
C MET A 165 6.29 10.55 -6.30
N LEU A 166 6.23 9.23 -6.07
CA LEU A 166 5.02 8.43 -6.26
C LEU A 166 3.84 8.89 -5.40
N MET A 167 4.10 9.26 -4.15
CA MET A 167 3.07 9.82 -3.27
C MET A 167 2.63 11.20 -3.77
N GLN A 168 3.57 12.08 -4.12
CA GLN A 168 3.29 13.44 -4.59
C GLN A 168 2.40 13.46 -5.84
N TRP A 169 2.58 12.51 -6.76
CA TRP A 169 1.76 12.38 -7.96
C TRP A 169 0.26 12.18 -7.65
N GLY A 170 -0.06 11.32 -6.68
CA GLY A 170 -1.44 11.10 -6.24
C GLY A 170 -1.96 12.25 -5.39
N HIS A 171 -1.10 12.81 -4.54
CA HIS A 171 -1.43 13.96 -3.71
C HIS A 171 -1.89 15.17 -4.50
N ALA A 172 -1.16 15.54 -5.55
CA ALA A 172 -1.54 16.67 -6.40
C ALA A 172 -2.97 16.56 -6.97
N ARG A 173 -3.47 15.34 -7.17
CA ARG A 173 -4.84 15.08 -7.66
C ARG A 173 -5.87 15.14 -6.54
N ILE A 174 -5.64 14.41 -5.44
CA ILE A 174 -6.63 14.34 -4.35
C ILE A 174 -6.77 15.68 -3.63
N ASP A 175 -5.70 16.49 -3.59
CA ASP A 175 -5.71 17.81 -2.98
C ASP A 175 -6.65 18.76 -3.73
N ALA A 176 -6.73 18.64 -5.06
CA ALA A 176 -7.65 19.41 -5.89
C ALA A 176 -9.12 19.00 -5.69
N TRP A 177 -9.36 17.72 -5.37
CA TRP A 177 -10.72 17.19 -5.16
C TRP A 177 -11.18 17.19 -3.70
N GLY A 178 -10.27 17.44 -2.76
CA GLY A 178 -10.55 17.34 -1.33
C GLY A 178 -10.84 15.91 -0.85
N TYR A 179 -10.26 14.90 -1.51
CA TYR A 179 -10.53 13.50 -1.19
C TYR A 179 -9.76 13.02 0.03
N GLU A 180 -10.41 12.19 0.85
CA GLU A 180 -9.71 11.40 1.87
C GLU A 180 -8.92 10.28 1.20
N CYS A 181 -7.77 9.91 1.77
CA CYS A 181 -6.93 8.84 1.24
C CYS A 181 -6.71 7.73 2.27
N LEU A 182 -6.84 6.49 1.81
CA LEU A 182 -6.40 5.31 2.55
C LEU A 182 -5.03 4.85 2.05
N SER A 183 -4.12 4.57 2.98
CA SER A 183 -2.90 3.83 2.69
C SER A 183 -2.72 2.77 3.77
N ILE A 184 -2.41 1.54 3.34
CA ILE A 184 -2.05 0.45 4.23
C ILE A 184 -0.53 0.26 4.09
N PRO A 185 0.28 0.99 4.89
CA PRO A 185 1.72 0.92 4.76
C PRO A 185 2.21 -0.43 5.28
N GLY A 186 3.08 -1.08 4.50
CA GLY A 186 3.99 -2.09 5.05
C GLY A 186 4.97 -1.47 6.05
N ARG A 187 5.87 -2.28 6.62
CA ARG A 187 6.76 -1.87 7.73
C ARG A 187 7.54 -0.57 7.47
N TRP A 188 7.83 -0.25 6.21
CA TRP A 188 8.62 0.91 5.80
C TRP A 188 7.82 2.01 5.09
N GLY A 189 6.55 1.76 4.76
CA GLY A 189 5.71 2.68 3.99
C GLY A 189 5.44 4.01 4.70
N GLY A 190 5.36 4.00 6.03
CA GLY A 190 5.11 5.22 6.82
C GLY A 190 6.22 6.28 6.69
N GLY A 191 7.43 5.91 6.28
CA GLY A 191 8.51 6.85 6.01
C GLY A 191 8.29 7.68 4.74
N CYS A 192 7.75 7.08 3.68
CA CYS A 192 7.44 7.75 2.42
C CYS A 192 6.36 8.82 2.65
N THR A 193 5.29 8.47 3.35
CA THR A 193 4.19 9.38 3.63
C THR A 193 4.65 10.57 4.48
N ARG A 194 5.41 10.34 5.56
CA ARG A 194 5.97 11.44 6.37
C ARG A 194 6.90 12.36 5.57
N SER A 195 7.75 11.78 4.74
CA SER A 195 8.71 12.54 3.93
C SER A 195 8.07 13.42 2.87
N ALA A 196 6.82 13.15 2.50
CA ALA A 196 6.02 13.95 1.56
C ALA A 196 5.27 15.12 2.25
N GLY A 197 5.53 15.39 3.55
CA GLY A 197 4.96 16.56 4.25
C GLY A 197 3.53 16.35 4.79
N ILE A 198 3.12 15.10 4.98
CA ILE A 198 1.71 14.70 5.09
C ILE A 198 1.10 14.88 6.51
N GLY A 199 1.84 15.48 7.46
CA GLY A 199 1.47 15.49 8.88
C GLY A 199 0.44 16.55 9.34
N GLY A 200 0.00 17.50 8.50
CA GLY A 200 -0.65 18.72 9.02
C GLY A 200 -2.05 19.09 8.52
N ARG A 201 -2.56 18.52 7.41
CA ARG A 201 -3.74 19.10 6.72
C ARG A 201 -4.89 18.12 6.43
N TRP A 202 -4.70 16.81 6.65
CA TRP A 202 -5.53 15.78 6.02
C TRP A 202 -6.00 14.70 7.03
N ARG A 203 -7.24 14.19 6.86
CA ARG A 203 -7.74 13.02 7.60
C ARG A 203 -7.20 11.74 6.97
N TRP A 204 -6.10 11.25 7.51
CA TRP A 204 -5.58 9.94 7.19
C TRP A 204 -6.14 8.89 8.13
N ARG A 205 -6.52 7.74 7.55
CA ARG A 205 -6.77 6.54 8.33
C ARG A 205 -5.75 5.49 7.94
N TRP A 206 -5.09 4.97 8.97
CA TRP A 206 -4.08 3.94 8.84
C TRP A 206 -4.66 2.61 9.31
N ILE A 207 -4.37 1.54 8.59
CA ILE A 207 -4.55 0.19 9.10
C ILE A 207 -3.14 -0.35 9.31
N VAL A 208 -2.71 -0.39 10.57
CA VAL A 208 -1.39 -0.93 10.93
C VAL A 208 -1.58 -2.42 11.21
N THR A 209 -1.09 -3.28 10.33
CA THR A 209 -0.98 -4.71 10.62
C THR A 209 0.29 -4.93 11.45
N GLY A 210 0.13 -5.01 12.77
CA GLY A 210 1.19 -5.39 13.71
C GLY A 210 1.53 -6.88 13.64
N LYS A 211 2.65 -7.28 14.26
CA LYS A 211 3.18 -8.66 14.30
C LYS A 211 2.11 -9.67 14.72
N ILE A 212 2.00 -10.77 13.98
CA ILE A 212 1.28 -11.99 14.35
C ILE A 212 2.07 -12.71 15.44
N PRO A 213 1.59 -12.85 16.69
CA PRO A 213 2.21 -13.71 17.68
C PRO A 213 1.80 -15.16 17.42
N VAL A 214 2.77 -16.07 17.36
CA VAL A 214 2.53 -17.50 17.36
C VAL A 214 2.25 -17.94 18.81
N PRO A 215 1.19 -18.71 19.10
CA PRO A 215 0.79 -19.01 20.47
C PRO A 215 1.70 -20.08 21.08
N SER A 216 2.42 -19.74 22.15
CA SER A 216 2.78 -20.73 23.19
C SER A 216 1.74 -20.62 24.31
N GLY A 217 1.10 -21.75 24.60
CA GLY A 217 -0.18 -21.82 25.30
C GLY A 217 -0.17 -21.30 26.73
N ARG A 218 -1.23 -20.57 27.06
CA ARG A 218 -2.18 -20.80 28.17
C ARG A 218 -3.21 -19.66 28.14
N GLY A 219 -4.47 -20.02 28.34
CA GLY A 219 -5.63 -19.22 27.96
C GLY A 219 -5.69 -17.80 28.53
N SER A 220 -6.26 -16.89 27.75
CA SER A 220 -7.22 -15.88 28.19
C SER A 220 -7.63 -14.95 27.03
N CYS A 221 -8.92 -14.62 27.01
CA CYS A 221 -9.63 -13.52 26.35
C CYS A 221 -9.14 -13.00 24.99
N LEU A 222 -9.92 -13.29 23.94
CA LEU A 222 -9.86 -12.60 22.65
C LEU A 222 -10.50 -11.21 22.81
N THR A 223 -9.70 -10.19 23.13
CA THR A 223 -10.15 -8.79 23.04
C THR A 223 -9.72 -8.22 21.70
N ILE A 224 -10.69 -7.99 20.81
CA ILE A 224 -10.51 -7.20 19.59
C ILE A 224 -10.36 -5.74 20.04
N GLY A 225 -9.11 -5.28 20.14
CA GLY A 225 -8.79 -3.89 20.45
C GLY A 225 -9.23 -2.96 19.33
N THR A 226 -10.14 -2.05 19.66
CA THR A 226 -10.44 -0.82 18.91
C THR A 226 -9.19 0.07 18.89
N TRP A 227 -8.74 0.50 17.70
CA TRP A 227 -7.55 1.35 17.58
C TRP A 227 -7.93 2.83 17.53
N GLU A 228 -7.45 3.57 18.53
CA GLU A 228 -7.45 5.03 18.57
C GLU A 228 -6.51 5.64 17.52
N CYS A 229 -6.93 6.79 16.99
CA CYS A 229 -6.15 7.65 16.10
C CYS A 229 -4.95 8.27 16.84
N CYS A 230 -3.72 7.93 16.43
CA CYS A 230 -2.55 8.74 16.77
C CYS A 230 -2.26 9.74 15.65
N CYS A 231 -2.50 11.03 15.93
CA CYS A 231 -1.87 12.16 15.23
C CYS A 231 -1.56 13.25 16.26
N PHE A 232 -0.28 13.41 16.64
CA PHE A 232 0.49 14.64 16.47
C PHE A 232 1.95 14.44 16.89
N GLY A 233 2.86 15.20 16.28
CA GLY A 233 4.28 15.17 16.57
C GLY A 233 4.60 15.71 17.97
N GLY A 234 5.39 14.94 18.71
CA GLY A 234 6.00 15.31 19.99
C GLY A 234 7.12 14.31 20.28
N ARG A 235 8.23 14.79 20.83
CA ARG A 235 9.45 14.00 21.11
C ARG A 235 9.12 12.76 21.96
N LEU A 236 9.94 11.72 21.79
CA LEU A 236 10.01 10.56 22.67
C LEU A 236 9.96 10.96 24.15
N GLY A 237 8.99 10.40 24.88
CA GLY A 237 8.89 10.48 26.33
C GLY A 237 7.47 10.75 26.80
N GLU A 238 6.94 9.86 27.62
CA GLU A 238 5.69 9.96 28.41
C GLU A 238 4.41 9.41 27.76
N SER A 239 4.01 8.27 28.31
CA SER A 239 2.69 7.64 28.23
C SER A 239 1.63 8.52 28.89
N GLY A 240 0.63 8.96 28.12
CA GLY A 240 -0.54 9.65 28.64
C GLY A 240 -1.64 9.80 27.59
N MET A 241 -2.77 9.14 27.84
CA MET A 241 -4.00 9.17 27.04
C MET A 241 -4.73 10.50 27.30
N SER A 242 -5.14 11.23 26.25
CA SER A 242 -6.13 12.32 26.39
C SER A 242 -6.87 12.58 25.09
N VAL A 243 -8.21 12.53 25.18
CA VAL A 243 -9.18 12.69 24.09
C VAL A 243 -9.65 14.14 24.04
N TYR A 244 -9.68 14.77 22.86
CA TYR A 244 -10.41 16.02 22.66
C TYR A 244 -11.38 15.95 21.47
N ARG A 245 -12.61 16.38 21.74
CA ARG A 245 -13.72 16.58 20.78
C ARG A 245 -13.68 18.04 20.33
N LEU A 246 -13.27 18.32 19.09
CA LEU A 246 -13.38 19.66 18.53
C LEU A 246 -14.70 19.84 17.77
N GLY A 247 -15.41 20.87 18.21
CA GLY A 247 -16.79 21.21 17.87
C GLY A 247 -16.99 21.67 16.43
N ARG A 248 -18.26 21.71 16.06
CA ARG A 248 -18.76 22.35 14.84
C ARG A 248 -18.48 23.86 14.89
N GLY A 249 -18.19 24.44 13.73
CA GLY A 249 -18.42 25.85 13.48
C GLY A 249 -17.96 26.25 12.07
N PRO A 250 -18.41 27.40 11.56
CA PRO A 250 -19.63 28.15 11.90
C PRO A 250 -20.88 27.52 11.26
#